data_AF-A0AAJ5VL39-F1
#
_entry.id   AF-A0AAJ5VL39-F1
#
_cell.length_a   1.000
_cell.length_b   1.000
_cell.length_c   1.000
_cell.angle_alpha   90.00
_cell.angle_beta   90.00
_cell.angle_gamma   90.00
#
_symmetry.space_group_name_H-M   'P 1'
#
loop_
_entity.id
_entity.type
_entity.pdbx_description
1 polymer ?
#
loop_
_entity_poly.entity_id
_entity_poly.type
_entity_poly.pdbx_seq_one_letter_code
_entity_poly.pdbx_strand_id
1 'polypeptide(L)'
;MQERRTDPDPLDELLDHLTRSTPLSRGEAHRVVLDVLAFYDETTEEWVRRRHRELQAKGLTNPAIFARISEELPHRAVAPPRLSLRQLRRLVYG
;
A
#
# COMPACT_ATOMS: atom_id res chain seq x y z
N MET A 1 16.15 32.11 17.55
CA MET A 1 16.23 30.68 17.89
C MET A 1 14.85 30.09 17.62
N GLN A 2 14.59 29.60 16.41
CA GLN A 2 13.29 28.98 16.09
C GLN A 2 13.35 27.52 16.56
N GLU A 3 12.55 27.19 17.56
CA GLU A 3 12.35 25.83 18.03
C GLU A 3 11.82 25.00 16.86
N ARG A 4 12.62 24.05 16.38
CA ARG A 4 12.11 22.99 15.51
C ARG A 4 11.12 22.21 16.35
N ARG A 5 9.82 22.40 16.11
CA ARG A 5 8.82 21.40 16.45
C ARG A 5 9.19 20.15 15.68
N THR A 6 9.88 19.20 16.31
CA THR A 6 9.89 17.83 15.85
C THR A 6 8.47 17.33 16.07
N ASP A 7 7.65 17.40 15.02
CA ASP A 7 6.42 16.62 15.01
C ASP A 7 6.82 15.16 15.28
N PRO A 8 6.08 14.44 16.14
CA PRO A 8 6.40 13.06 16.46
C PRO A 8 6.49 12.23 15.18
N ASP A 9 7.43 11.28 15.12
CA ASP A 9 7.47 10.32 14.02
C ASP A 9 6.11 9.58 13.99
N PRO A 10 5.37 9.59 12.87
CA PRO A 10 4.11 8.86 12.75
C PRO A 10 4.23 7.38 13.13
N LEU A 11 5.41 6.78 12.95
CA LEU A 11 5.69 5.42 13.41
C LEU A 11 5.70 5.33 14.95
N ASP A 12 6.32 6.28 15.63
CA ASP A 12 6.36 6.30 17.10
C ASP A 12 4.96 6.47 17.70
N GLU A 13 4.11 7.32 17.10
CA GLU A 13 2.71 7.48 17.53
C GLU A 13 1.92 6.18 17.36
N LEU A 14 2.12 5.46 16.25
CA LEU A 14 1.51 4.16 16.00
C LEU A 14 1.96 3.12 17.03
N LEU A 15 3.26 3.05 17.33
CA LEU A 15 3.81 2.13 18.34
C LEU A 15 3.25 2.43 19.74
N ASP A 16 3.13 3.71 20.10
CA ASP A 16 2.50 4.15 21.34
C ASP A 16 1.01 3.80 21.40
N HIS A 17 0.31 3.86 20.28
CA HIS A 17 -1.08 3.43 20.21
C HIS A 17 -1.20 1.90 20.40
N LEU A 18 -0.38 1.11 19.73
CA LEU A 18 -0.42 -0.35 19.77
C LEU A 18 -0.05 -0.91 21.15
N THR A 19 0.96 -0.35 21.80
CA THR A 19 1.36 -0.75 23.16
C THR A 19 0.31 -0.41 24.22
N ARG A 20 -0.56 0.59 23.96
CA ARG A 20 -1.69 0.93 24.84
C ARG A 20 -2.94 0.09 24.60
N SER A 21 -3.17 -0.35 23.36
CA SER A 21 -4.39 -1.07 22.95
C SER A 21 -4.23 -2.59 22.93
N THR A 22 -3.00 -3.10 23.02
CA THR A 22 -2.67 -4.53 22.97
C THR A 22 -1.67 -4.88 24.08
N PRO A 23 -1.52 -6.16 24.45
CA PRO A 23 -0.51 -6.59 25.42
C PRO A 23 0.92 -6.66 24.85
N LEU A 24 1.16 -6.13 23.64
CA LEU A 24 2.47 -6.17 22.99
C LEU A 24 3.44 -5.18 23.64
N SER A 25 4.68 -5.62 23.85
CA SER A 25 5.79 -4.70 24.13
C SER A 25 6.09 -3.82 22.91
N ARG A 26 6.80 -2.70 23.12
CA ARG A 26 7.19 -1.79 22.01
C ARG A 26 7.98 -2.53 20.93
N GLY A 27 8.86 -3.46 21.32
CA GLY A 27 9.65 -4.27 20.39
C GLY A 27 8.79 -5.23 19.56
N GLU A 28 7.80 -5.88 20.18
CA GLU A 28 6.87 -6.78 19.49
C GLU A 28 5.95 -6.01 18.54
N ALA A 29 5.40 -4.88 18.97
CA ALA A 29 4.60 -4.02 18.12
C ALA A 29 5.38 -3.55 16.89
N HIS A 30 6.64 -3.15 17.07
CA HIS A 30 7.51 -2.76 15.95
C HIS A 30 7.76 -3.91 14.98
N ARG A 31 8.03 -5.12 15.48
CA ARG A 31 8.23 -6.30 14.63
C ARG A 31 6.97 -6.66 13.86
N VAL A 32 5.80 -6.64 14.50
CA VAL A 32 4.52 -6.90 13.82
C VAL A 32 4.26 -5.87 12.72
N VAL A 33 4.53 -4.58 12.97
CA VAL A 33 4.40 -3.54 11.93
C VAL A 33 5.32 -3.84 10.77
N LEU A 34 6.59 -4.16 11.00
CA LEU A 34 7.52 -4.53 9.94
C LEU A 34 7.10 -5.79 9.19
N ASP A 35 6.58 -6.81 9.89
CA ASP A 35 6.10 -8.05 9.27
C ASP A 35 4.85 -7.81 8.41
N VAL A 36 3.93 -6.94 8.86
CA VAL A 36 2.75 -6.51 8.10
C VAL A 36 3.18 -5.70 6.88
N LEU A 37 4.12 -4.77 7.03
CA LEU A 37 4.65 -4.00 5.91
C LEU A 37 5.37 -4.90 4.91
N ALA A 38 6.18 -5.85 5.38
CA ALA A 38 6.85 -6.85 4.54
C ALA A 38 5.84 -7.74 3.78
N PHE A 39 4.75 -8.13 4.45
CA PHE A 39 3.66 -8.86 3.80
C PHE A 39 2.97 -8.04 2.70
N TYR A 40 2.91 -6.72 2.86
CA TYR A 40 2.34 -5.80 1.87
C TYR A 40 3.37 -5.08 0.99
N ASP A 41 4.65 -5.48 1.02
CA ASP A 41 5.76 -4.80 0.32
C ASP A 41 5.68 -4.94 -1.21
N GLU A 42 4.68 -5.68 -1.73
CA GLU A 42 4.32 -5.59 -3.14
C GLU A 42 3.91 -4.14 -3.44
N THR A 43 4.77 -3.45 -4.18
CA THR A 43 4.53 -2.08 -4.58
C THR A 43 3.25 -1.98 -5.40
N THR A 44 2.65 -0.79 -5.45
CA THR A 44 1.49 -0.54 -6.32
C THR A 44 1.77 -0.88 -7.78
N GLU A 45 3.00 -0.65 -8.24
CA GLU A 45 3.44 -0.99 -9.59
C GLU A 45 3.49 -2.50 -9.82
N GLU A 46 4.12 -3.25 -8.92
CA GLU A 46 4.22 -4.72 -9.01
C GLU A 46 2.84 -5.37 -8.98
N TRP A 47 1.97 -4.94 -8.07
CA TRP A 47 0.61 -5.43 -7.97
C TRP A 47 -0.16 -5.15 -9.27
N VAL A 48 -0.11 -3.92 -9.81
CA VAL A 48 -0.80 -3.55 -11.05
C VAL A 48 -0.29 -4.38 -12.22
N ARG A 49 1.02 -4.60 -12.35
CA ARG A 49 1.62 -5.40 -13.42
C ARG A 49 1.26 -6.88 -13.33
N ARG A 50 1.31 -7.46 -12.13
CA ARG A 50 0.91 -8.86 -11.91
C ARG A 50 -0.58 -9.03 -12.22
N ARG A 51 -1.43 -8.16 -11.69
CA ARG A 51 -2.88 -8.24 -11.88
C ARG A 51 -3.29 -8.02 -13.33
N HIS A 52 -2.62 -7.11 -14.04
CA HIS A 52 -2.83 -6.90 -15.48
C HIS A 52 -2.53 -8.18 -16.27
N ARG A 53 -1.39 -8.82 -16.02
CA ARG A 53 -1.02 -10.10 -16.66
C ARG A 53 -2.02 -11.21 -16.37
N GLU A 54 -2.49 -11.33 -15.13
CA GLU A 54 -3.51 -12.33 -14.74
C GLU A 54 -4.83 -12.15 -15.51
N LEU A 55 -5.30 -10.90 -15.65
CA LEU A 55 -6.55 -10.60 -16.35
C LEU A 55 -6.39 -10.71 -17.87
N GLN A 56 -5.21 -10.37 -18.40
CA GLN A 56 -4.86 -10.59 -19.81
C GLN A 56 -4.84 -12.09 -20.16
N ALA A 57 -4.27 -12.93 -19.29
CA ALA A 57 -4.28 -14.38 -19.46
C ALA A 57 -5.70 -14.98 -19.45
N LYS A 58 -6.67 -14.29 -18.84
CA LYS A 58 -8.10 -14.64 -18.87
C LYS A 58 -8.85 -14.10 -20.10
N GLY A 59 -8.14 -13.44 -21.03
CA GLY A 59 -8.70 -12.93 -22.27
C GLY A 59 -9.42 -11.58 -22.16
N LEU A 60 -9.28 -10.86 -21.05
CA LEU A 60 -9.91 -9.54 -20.91
C LEU A 60 -9.24 -8.50 -21.81
N THR A 61 -10.03 -7.55 -22.33
CA THR A 61 -9.50 -6.43 -23.10
C THR A 61 -8.83 -5.40 -22.18
N ASN A 62 -7.82 -4.70 -22.68
CA ASN A 62 -7.11 -3.67 -21.91
C ASN A 62 -8.03 -2.65 -21.20
N PRO A 63 -9.07 -2.08 -21.85
CA PRO A 63 -10.01 -1.20 -21.15
C PRO A 63 -10.70 -1.87 -19.96
N ALA A 64 -11.15 -3.12 -20.11
CA ALA A 64 -11.79 -3.87 -19.04
C ALA A 64 -10.82 -4.20 -17.89
N ILE A 65 -9.56 -4.52 -18.22
CA ILE A 65 -8.50 -4.77 -17.24
C ILE A 65 -8.26 -3.52 -16.40
N PHE A 66 -8.04 -2.36 -17.02
CA PHE A 66 -7.75 -1.13 -16.28
C PHE A 66 -8.94 -0.62 -15.46
N ALA A 67 -10.17 -0.80 -15.95
CA ALA A 67 -11.37 -0.51 -15.15
C ALA A 67 -11.41 -1.37 -13.88
N ARG A 68 -11.21 -2.69 -14.03
CA ARG A 68 -11.22 -3.63 -12.91
C ARG A 68 -10.08 -3.39 -11.92
N ILE A 69 -8.88 -3.10 -12.41
CA ILE A 69 -7.74 -2.71 -11.57
C ILE A 69 -8.06 -1.45 -10.77
N SER A 70 -8.73 -0.46 -11.37
CA SER A 70 -9.12 0.77 -10.69
C SER A 70 -10.16 0.55 -9.59
N GLU A 71 -11.02 -0.46 -9.73
CA GLU A 71 -12.00 -0.87 -8.72
C GLU A 71 -11.35 -1.67 -7.59
N GLU A 72 -10.38 -2.53 -7.90
CA GLU A 72 -9.70 -3.40 -6.92
C GLU A 72 -8.64 -2.64 -6.08
N LEU A 73 -7.99 -1.62 -6.65
CA LEU A 73 -6.89 -0.86 -6.02
C LEU A 73 -7.22 -0.28 -4.62
N PRO A 74 -8.40 0.35 -4.40
CA PRO A 74 -8.75 0.96 -3.11
C PRO A 74 -9.00 -0.06 -1.99
N HIS A 75 -9.20 -1.34 -2.33
CA HIS A 75 -9.44 -2.41 -1.36
C HIS A 75 -8.15 -3.07 -0.86
N ARG A 76 -6.98 -2.61 -1.31
CA ARG A 76 -5.70 -3.07 -0.77
C ARG A 76 -5.49 -2.57 0.65
N ALA A 77 -4.87 -3.39 1.49
CA ALA A 77 -4.59 -3.04 2.89
C ALA A 77 -3.69 -1.80 3.02
N VAL A 78 -2.76 -1.62 2.09
CA VAL A 78 -2.01 -0.37 1.89
C VAL A 78 -2.48 0.22 0.57
N ALA A 79 -3.61 0.92 0.63
CA ALA A 79 -4.20 1.53 -0.54
C ALA A 79 -3.35 2.74 -0.98
N PRO A 80 -2.81 2.74 -2.21
CA PRO A 80 -2.18 3.94 -2.75
C PRO A 80 -3.20 5.06 -2.93
N PRO A 81 -2.76 6.32 -3.09
CA PRO A 81 -3.63 7.38 -3.56
C PRO A 81 -4.33 6.95 -4.86
N ARG A 82 -5.58 7.38 -5.05
CA ARG A 82 -6.39 7.00 -6.23
C ARG A 82 -5.63 7.34 -7.52
N LEU A 83 -5.35 6.31 -8.31
CA LEU A 83 -4.67 6.46 -9.59
C LEU A 83 -5.69 6.60 -10.72
N SER A 84 -5.47 7.57 -11.60
CA SER A 84 -6.21 7.69 -12.85
C SER A 84 -5.84 6.55 -13.81
N LEU A 85 -6.72 6.25 -14.77
CA LEU A 85 -6.45 5.27 -15.84
C LEU A 85 -5.14 5.57 -16.59
N ARG A 86 -4.80 6.85 -16.76
CA ARG A 86 -3.55 7.26 -17.39
C ARG A 86 -2.34 6.87 -16.56
N GLN A 87 -2.40 7.06 -15.24
CA GLN A 87 -1.33 6.63 -14.32
C GLN A 87 -1.19 5.10 -14.31
N LEU A 88 -2.31 4.37 -14.27
CA LEU A 88 -2.29 2.90 -14.33
C LEU A 88 -1.65 2.37 -15.62
N ARG A 89 -1.97 2.97 -16.77
CA ARG A 89 -1.34 2.61 -18.05
C ARG A 89 0.17 2.86 -18.04
N ARG A 90 0.63 3.93 -17.39
CA ARG A 90 2.05 4.24 -17.27
C ARG A 90 2.79 3.25 -16.37
N LEU A 91 2.16 2.69 -15.33
CA LEU A 91 2.77 1.64 -14.51
C LEU A 91 2.99 0.34 -15.30
N VAL A 92 2.12 0.05 -16.28
CA VAL A 92 2.21 -1.18 -17.08
C VAL A 92 3.12 -1.02 -18.30
N TYR A 93 3.05 0.12 -18.99
CA TYR A 93 3.72 0.32 -20.29
C TYR A 93 4.84 1.37 -20.29
N GLY A 94 4.91 2.17 -19.23
CA GLY A 94 5.86 3.27 -19.11
C GLY A 94 7.15 2.90 -18.40
#